data_AF-A0A6M3JSP3-F1
#
_entry.id   AF-A0A6M3JSP3-F1
#
_cell.length_a   1.000
_cell.length_b   1.000
_cell.length_c   1.000
_cell.angle_alpha   90.00
_cell.angle_beta   90.00
_cell.angle_gamma   90.00
#
_symmetry.space_group_name_H-M   'P 1'
#
loop_
_entity.id
_entity.type
_entity.pdbx_description
1 polymer ?
#
loop_
_entity_poly.entity_id
_entity_poly.type
_entity_poly.pdbx_seq_one_letter_code
_entity_poly.pdbx_strand_id
1 'polypeptide(L)' 'MWEKIEQAMMKKGIKPTTKEFRRLTGFSTNLCAKFRANRKENIRVSNIELVANILDVSISELLGESK' A
#
# COMPACT_ATOMS: atom_id res chain seq x y z
N MET A 1 0.78 -4.83 -6.46
CA MET A 1 0.90 -4.12 -5.17
C MET A 1 -0.41 -3.44 -4.79
N TRP A 2 -1.00 -2.58 -5.63
CA TRP A 2 -2.25 -1.89 -5.27
C TRP A 2 -3.39 -2.83 -4.89
N GLU A 3 -3.64 -3.90 -5.67
CA GLU A 3 -4.68 -4.89 -5.32
C GLU A 3 -4.43 -5.56 -3.96
N LYS A 4 -3.16 -5.79 -3.59
CA LYS A 4 -2.79 -6.35 -2.27
C LYS A 4 -3.05 -5.35 -1.16
N ILE A 5 -2.77 -4.07 -1.40
CA ILE A 5 -3.12 -2.97 -0.50
C ILE A 5 -4.65 -2.91 -0.33
N GLU A 6 -5.42 -3.00 -1.41
CA GLU A 6 -6.89 -2.99 -1.36
C GLU A 6 -7.43 -4.17 -0.56
N GLN A 7 -6.92 -5.38 -0.81
CA GLN A 7 -7.25 -6.57 -0.03
C GLN A 7 -6.92 -6.40 1.46
N ALA A 8 -5.75 -5.85 1.79
CA ALA A 8 -5.35 -5.61 3.17
C ALA A 8 -6.23 -4.53 3.84
N MET A 9 -6.59 -3.46 3.12
CA MET A 9 -7.55 -2.45 3.60
C MET A 9 -8.92 -3.09 3.88
N MET A 10 -9.44 -3.90 2.96
CA MET A 10 -10.72 -4.59 3.14
C MET A 10 -10.71 -5.56 4.32
N LYS A 11 -9.61 -6.30 4.54
CA LYS A 11 -9.44 -7.17 5.72
C LYS A 11 -9.53 -6.41 7.04
N LYS A 12 -9.11 -5.13 7.07
CA LYS A 12 -9.24 -4.23 8.24
C LYS A 12 -10.58 -3.50 8.32
N GLY A 13 -11.53 -3.80 7.42
CA GLY A 13 -12.82 -3.11 7.34
C GLY A 13 -12.72 -1.69 6.77
N ILE A 14 -11.61 -1.36 6.12
CA ILE A 14 -11.36 -0.04 5.52
C ILE A 14 -11.79 -0.08 4.05
N LYS A 15 -12.52 0.94 3.60
CA LYS A 15 -12.91 1.04 2.19
C LYS A 15 -11.67 1.24 1.33
N PRO A 16 -11.41 0.38 0.32
CA PRO A 16 -10.21 0.43 -0.53
C PRO A 16 -10.26 1.61 -1.51
N THR A 17 -10.09 2.82 -0.99
CA THR A 17 -10.07 4.05 -1.80
C THR A 17 -8.75 4.78 -1.57
N THR A 18 -8.30 5.51 -2.57
CA THR A 18 -7.10 6.34 -2.44
C THR A 18 -7.25 7.43 -1.38
N LYS A 19 -8.47 7.89 -1.12
CA LYS A 19 -8.74 8.84 -0.05
C LYS A 19 -8.40 8.24 1.32
N GLU A 20 -8.91 7.04 1.60
CA GLU A 20 -8.62 6.34 2.85
C GLU A 20 -7.15 5.92 2.93
N PHE A 21 -6.58 5.39 1.84
CA PHE A 21 -5.17 5.05 1.79
C PHE A 21 -4.27 6.25 2.10
N ARG A 22 -4.57 7.42 1.51
CA ARG A 22 -3.87 8.67 1.80
C ARG A 22 -4.06 9.10 3.25
N ARG A 23 -5.26 8.98 3.80
CA ARG A 23 -5.57 9.30 5.19
C ARG A 23 -4.76 8.44 6.16
N LEU A 24 -4.61 7.15 5.88
CA LEU A 24 -3.86 6.22 6.72
C LEU A 24 -2.34 6.45 6.64
N THR A 25 -1.82 6.64 5.43
CA THR A 25 -0.37 6.70 5.17
C THR A 25 0.22 8.10 5.29
N GLY A 26 -0.60 9.15 5.22
CA GLY A 26 -0.13 10.54 5.17
C GLY A 26 0.58 10.91 3.86
N PHE A 27 0.52 10.05 2.83
CA PHE A 27 1.27 10.26 1.60
C PHE A 27 0.72 11.39 0.72
N SER A 28 1.61 11.96 -0.10
CA SER A 28 1.21 12.91 -1.14
C SER A 28 0.42 12.22 -2.25
N THR A 29 -0.43 12.97 -2.94
CA THR A 29 -1.22 12.46 -4.08
C THR A 29 -0.35 11.76 -5.12
N ASN A 30 0.84 12.31 -5.40
CA ASN A 30 1.79 11.74 -6.34
C ASN A 30 2.32 10.38 -5.85
N LEU A 31 2.67 10.27 -4.57
CA LEU A 31 3.13 9.00 -4.01
C LEU A 31 2.02 7.95 -4.02
N CYS A 32 0.78 8.30 -3.65
CA CYS A 32 -0.36 7.39 -3.77
C CYS A 32 -0.58 6.92 -5.22
N ALA A 33 -0.40 7.80 -6.21
CA ALA A 33 -0.50 7.43 -7.62
C ALA A 33 0.58 6.40 -8.02
N LYS A 34 1.79 6.50 -7.48
CA LYS A 34 2.86 5.51 -7.71
C LYS A 34 2.51 4.13 -7.15
N PHE A 35 1.95 4.07 -5.95
CA PHE A 35 1.46 2.82 -5.35
C PHE A 35 0.36 2.19 -6.22
N ARG A 36 -0.57 3.01 -6.72
CA ARG A 36 -1.62 2.58 -7.65
C ARG A 36 -1.09 2.04 -8.97
N ALA A 37 -0.14 2.76 -9.56
CA ALA A 37 0.50 2.39 -10.81
C ALA A 37 1.46 1.20 -10.68
N ASN A 38 1.63 0.65 -9.47
CA ASN A 38 2.50 -0.50 -9.20
C ASN A 38 3.98 -0.28 -9.61
N ARG A 39 4.41 0.99 -9.68
CA ARG A 39 5.78 1.39 -10.08
C ARG A 39 6.75 1.29 -8.90
N LYS A 40 7.08 0.06 -8.52
CA LYS A 40 7.91 -0.27 -7.34
C LYS A 40 9.26 0.46 -7.34
N GLU A 41 9.91 0.54 -8.49
CA GLU A 41 11.19 1.25 -8.74
C GLU A 41 11.19 2.73 -8.31
N ASN A 42 10.00 3.35 -8.24
CA ASN A 42 9.82 4.76 -7.92
C ASN A 42 9.30 5.01 -6.49
N ILE A 43 9.20 3.96 -5.67
CA ILE A 43 8.72 3.97 -4.29
C ILE A 43 9.87 3.54 -3.38
N ARG A 44 10.21 4.37 -2.39
CA ARG A 44 11.23 4.02 -1.39
C ARG A 44 10.77 2.82 -0.57
N VAL A 45 11.70 1.92 -0.23
CA VAL A 45 11.43 0.74 0.60
C VAL A 45 10.76 1.14 1.92
N SER A 46 11.23 2.20 2.57
CA SER A 46 10.63 2.74 3.80
C SER A 46 9.15 3.13 3.68
N ASN A 47 8.70 3.55 2.49
CA ASN A 47 7.28 3.83 2.27
C ASN A 47 6.47 2.53 2.16
N ILE A 48 7.06 1.46 1.61
CA ILE A 48 6.43 0.14 1.53
C ILE A 48 6.35 -0.48 2.93
N GLU A 49 7.42 -0.36 3.72
CA GLU A 49 7.46 -0.77 5.13
C GLU A 49 6.38 -0.07 5.97
N LEU A 50 6.21 1.24 5.77
CA LEU A 50 5.17 2.00 6.46
C LEU A 50 3.76 1.46 6.11
N VAL A 51 3.51 1.21 4.83
CA VAL A 51 2.22 0.65 4.38
C VAL A 51 2.00 -0.75 4.96
N ALA A 52 3.02 -1.59 4.95
CA ALA A 52 3.01 -2.93 5.54
C ALA A 52 2.61 -2.89 7.02
N ASN A 53 3.26 -2.00 7.79
CA ASN A 53 2.99 -1.80 9.21
C ASN A 53 1.56 -1.28 9.46
N ILE A 54 1.13 -0.22 8.76
CA ILE A 54 -0.22 0.35 8.88
C ILE A 54 -1.30 -0.70 8.58
N LEU A 55 -1.07 -1.53 7.57
CA LEU A 55 -2.03 -2.53 7.12
C LEU A 55 -1.86 -3.88 7.82
N ASP A 56 -0.92 -4.00 8.76
CA ASP A 56 -0.63 -5.25 9.49
C ASP A 56 -0.43 -6.45 8.55
N VAL A 57 0.39 -6.25 7.51
CA VAL A 57 0.72 -7.27 6.50
C VAL A 57 2.23 -7.30 6.27
N SER A 58 2.73 -8.42 5.75
CA SER A 58 4.15 -8.51 5.40
C SER A 58 4.47 -7.75 4.10
N ILE A 59 5.72 -7.28 3.99
CA ILE A 59 6.22 -6.61 2.77
C ILE A 59 6.14 -7.58 1.57
N SER A 60 6.49 -8.86 1.78
CA SER A 60 6.41 -9.90 0.74
C SER A 60 4.99 -10.09 0.21
N GLU A 61 3.97 -10.06 1.09
CA GLU A 61 2.57 -10.12 0.67
C GLU A 61 2.15 -8.90 -0.16
N LEU A 62 2.60 -7.69 0.21
CA LEU A 62 2.33 -6.47 -0.56
C LEU A 62 3.04 -6.48 -1.92
N LEU A 63 4.26 -7.01 -1.96
CA LEU A 63 5.06 -7.14 -3.18
C LEU A 63 4.55 -8.26 -4.10
N GLY A 64 3.75 -9.20 -3.57
CA GLY A 64 3.27 -10.35 -4.31
C GLY A 64 4.36 -11.40 -4.56
N GLU A 65 5.42 -11.38 -3.75
CA GLU A 65 6.44 -12.43 -3.75
C GLU A 65 5.90 -13.61 -2.94
N SER A 66 5.09 -14.44 -3.60
CA SER A 66 4.83 -15.81 -3.14
C SER A 66 6.05 -16.64 -3.49
N LYS A 67 6.65 -17.26 -2.47
CA LYS A 67 7.77 -18.19 -2.59
C LYS A 67 7.40 -19.44 -3.39
#